data_AF-A0A3Q3LSX8-F1
#
_entry.id   AF-A0A3Q3LSX8-F1
#
_cell.length_a   1.000
_cell.length_b   1.000
_cell.length_c   1.000
_cell.angle_alpha   90.00
_cell.angle_beta   90.00
_cell.angle_gamma   90.00
#
_symmetry.space_group_name_H-M   'P 1'
#
loop_
_entity.id
_entity.type
_entity.pdbx_description
1 polymer ?
#
loop_
_entity_poly.entity_id
_entity_poly.type
_entity_poly.pdbx_seq_one_letter_code
_entity_poly.pdbx_strand_id
1 'polypeptide(L)'
;MYIPLALFYVSLAAAPGRTSLPTNEDSIRNTISNIINIAQITLVHIKKLRTKMPVAAQIQVTTPSIEGLTNISRDLGHLDNELQNPFTELLSQIQADVSSLQGRVHSLALTMGCPVQARPKADTSDKLFPDSQLYLTLAKVQRYLDTFLLNKDKLKVC
;
A
#
# COMPACT_ATOMS: atom_id res chain seq x y z
N MET A 1 34.43 -11.78 -70.72
CA MET A 1 35.13 -11.64 -69.42
C MET A 1 34.06 -11.82 -68.35
N TYR A 2 34.01 -12.97 -67.68
CA TYR A 2 32.99 -13.27 -66.66
C TYR A 2 33.58 -13.03 -65.27
N ILE A 3 32.91 -12.18 -64.47
CA ILE A 3 33.26 -11.94 -63.06
C ILE A 3 32.28 -12.74 -62.21
N PRO A 4 32.72 -13.63 -61.29
CA PRO A 4 31.80 -14.20 -60.32
C PRO A 4 31.72 -13.28 -59.10
N LEU A 5 30.49 -12.89 -58.76
CA LEU A 5 30.14 -12.15 -57.55
C LEU A 5 30.13 -13.14 -56.37
N ALA A 6 31.05 -13.03 -55.42
CA ALA A 6 31.05 -13.82 -54.20
C ALA A 6 30.24 -13.12 -53.11
N LEU A 7 29.07 -13.69 -52.75
CA LEU A 7 28.26 -13.24 -51.61
C LEU A 7 28.74 -13.96 -50.34
N PHE A 8 29.37 -13.22 -49.42
CA PHE A 8 29.62 -13.69 -48.07
C PHE A 8 28.37 -13.49 -47.21
N TYR A 9 27.71 -14.59 -46.85
CA TYR A 9 26.61 -14.61 -45.89
C TYR A 9 27.19 -14.75 -44.47
N VAL A 10 27.21 -13.65 -43.70
CA VAL A 10 27.50 -13.72 -42.26
C VAL A 10 26.16 -13.90 -41.54
N SER A 11 25.90 -15.13 -41.08
CA SER A 11 24.73 -15.42 -40.25
C SER A 11 25.05 -15.13 -38.79
N LEU A 12 24.50 -14.04 -38.26
CA LEU A 12 24.56 -13.71 -36.85
C LEU A 12 23.53 -14.56 -36.10
N ALA A 13 23.98 -15.61 -35.41
CA ALA A 13 23.12 -16.38 -34.51
C ALA A 13 22.81 -15.55 -33.25
N ALA A 14 21.65 -14.91 -33.23
CA ALA A 14 21.09 -14.34 -32.00
C ALA A 14 20.56 -15.48 -31.12
N ALA A 15 21.21 -15.70 -29.97
CA ALA A 15 20.72 -16.62 -28.96
C ALA A 15 19.37 -16.12 -28.40
N PRO A 16 18.30 -16.94 -28.33
CA PRO A 16 17.06 -16.53 -27.71
C PRO A 16 17.21 -16.70 -26.19
N GLY A 17 17.88 -15.76 -25.55
CA GLY A 17 17.72 -15.54 -24.11
C GLY A 17 16.34 -14.97 -23.84
N ARG A 18 15.31 -15.82 -23.87
CA ARG A 18 13.94 -15.44 -23.48
C ARG A 18 13.91 -15.24 -21.96
N THR A 19 14.26 -14.06 -21.50
CA THR A 19 13.66 -13.53 -20.28
C THR A 19 12.21 -13.20 -20.62
N SER A 20 11.28 -14.07 -20.27
CA SER A 20 9.86 -13.77 -20.42
C SER A 20 9.55 -12.50 -19.62
N LEU A 21 9.08 -11.46 -20.30
CA LEU A 21 8.59 -10.25 -19.65
C LEU A 21 7.48 -10.67 -18.66
N PRO A 22 7.50 -10.21 -17.39
CA PRO A 22 6.45 -10.57 -16.44
C PRO A 22 5.09 -10.20 -17.02
N THR A 23 4.16 -11.14 -16.97
CA THR A 23 2.79 -10.90 -17.44
C THR A 23 2.08 -9.94 -16.48
N ASN A 24 1.02 -9.28 -16.96
CA ASN A 24 0.20 -8.40 -16.11
C ASN A 24 -0.31 -9.10 -14.84
N GLU A 25 -0.59 -10.41 -14.93
CA GLU A 25 -1.02 -11.23 -13.79
C GLU A 25 0.08 -11.41 -12.74
N ASP A 26 1.33 -11.65 -13.17
CA ASP A 26 2.48 -11.76 -12.27
C ASP A 26 2.75 -10.44 -11.55
N SER A 27 2.61 -9.32 -12.27
CA SER A 27 2.72 -7.97 -11.71
C SER A 27 1.65 -7.69 -10.65
N ILE A 28 0.40 -8.06 -10.91
CA ILE A 28 -0.71 -7.93 -9.96
C ILE A 28 -0.45 -8.78 -8.71
N ARG A 29 -0.06 -10.05 -8.90
CA ARG A 29 0.26 -10.97 -7.79
C ARG A 29 1.39 -10.42 -6.91
N ASN A 30 2.46 -9.93 -7.53
CA ASN A 30 3.57 -9.31 -6.82
C ASN A 30 3.14 -8.05 -6.07
N THR A 31 2.30 -7.22 -6.68
CA THR A 31 1.74 -6.02 -6.04
C THR A 31 0.92 -6.37 -4.80
N ILE A 32 0.04 -7.36 -4.88
CA ILE A 32 -0.73 -7.87 -3.74
C ILE A 32 0.19 -8.35 -2.60
N SER A 33 1.20 -9.15 -2.91
CA SER A 33 2.18 -9.62 -1.91
C SER A 33 2.91 -8.46 -1.24
N ASN A 34 3.30 -7.44 -2.00
CA ASN A 34 3.95 -6.25 -1.47
C ASN A 34 3.02 -5.44 -0.55
N ILE A 35 1.74 -5.28 -0.93
CA ILE A 35 0.73 -4.62 -0.09
C ILE A 35 0.59 -5.35 1.25
N ILE A 36 0.47 -6.68 1.24
CA ILE A 36 0.36 -7.51 2.45
C ILE A 36 1.60 -7.35 3.34
N ASN A 37 2.79 -7.39 2.74
CA ASN A 37 4.05 -7.25 3.47
C ASN A 37 4.16 -5.88 4.15
N ILE A 38 3.81 -4.80 3.44
CA ILE A 38 3.81 -3.45 4.02
C ILE A 38 2.85 -3.39 5.22
N ALA A 39 1.62 -3.90 5.10
CA ALA A 39 0.66 -3.91 6.21
C ALA A 39 1.19 -4.66 7.44
N GLN A 40 1.86 -5.80 7.25
CA GLN A 40 2.50 -6.55 8.34
C GLN A 40 3.65 -5.76 8.98
N ILE A 41 4.51 -5.13 8.19
CA ILE A 41 5.60 -4.28 8.67
C ILE A 41 5.05 -3.10 9.47
N THR A 42 3.98 -2.46 8.99
CA THR A 42 3.32 -1.36 9.71
C THR A 42 2.82 -1.79 11.08
N LEU A 43 2.22 -2.98 11.20
CA LEU A 43 1.80 -3.54 12.49
C LEU A 43 2.99 -3.77 13.44
N VAL A 44 4.14 -4.21 12.92
CA VAL A 44 5.38 -4.33 13.71
C VAL A 44 5.86 -2.95 14.18
N HIS A 45 5.83 -1.94 13.32
CA HIS A 45 6.19 -0.56 13.68
C HIS A 45 5.24 0.02 14.74
N ILE A 46 3.93 -0.22 14.64
CA ILE A 46 2.95 0.16 15.66
C ILE A 46 3.26 -0.52 16.98
N LYS A 47 3.51 -1.84 16.97
CA LYS A 47 3.86 -2.59 18.19
C LYS A 47 5.12 -2.03 18.85
N LYS A 48 6.16 -1.76 18.06
CA LYS A 48 7.42 -1.16 18.53
C LYS A 48 7.22 0.27 19.07
N LEU A 49 6.30 1.04 18.49
CA LEU A 49 5.99 2.36 18.99
C LEU A 49 5.25 2.27 20.34
N ARG A 50 4.27 1.38 20.45
CA ARG A 50 3.51 1.19 21.70
C ARG A 50 4.37 0.82 22.90
N THR A 51 5.49 0.10 22.72
CA THR A 51 6.39 -0.20 23.85
C THR A 51 7.08 1.03 24.42
N LYS A 52 7.10 2.15 23.68
CA LYS A 52 7.69 3.42 24.11
C LYS A 52 6.65 4.39 24.68
N MET A 53 5.37 4.07 24.57
CA MET A 53 4.28 4.93 25.03
C MET A 53 3.78 4.43 26.40
N PRO A 54 3.28 5.32 27.26
CA PRO A 54 2.48 4.95 28.42
C PRO A 54 1.39 3.93 28.08
N VAL A 55 1.07 3.04 29.03
CA VAL A 55 0.01 2.05 28.87
C VAL A 55 -1.30 2.78 28.58
N ALA A 56 -1.77 2.67 27.34
CA ALA A 56 -3.04 3.26 26.94
C ALA A 56 -4.20 2.47 27.55
N ALA A 57 -5.25 3.19 27.96
CA ALA A 57 -6.54 2.56 28.24
C ALA A 57 -7.02 1.76 27.01
N GLN A 58 -7.84 0.73 27.22
CA GLN A 58 -8.45 0.01 26.10
C GLN A 58 -9.38 0.96 25.33
N ILE A 59 -8.91 1.48 24.20
CA ILE A 59 -9.71 2.34 23.31
C ILE A 59 -10.52 1.41 22.40
N GLN A 60 -11.85 1.44 22.55
CA GLN A 60 -12.75 0.75 21.63
C GLN A 60 -12.84 1.55 20.33
N VAL A 61 -12.44 0.94 19.23
CA VAL A 61 -12.46 1.55 17.90
C VAL A 61 -13.31 0.71 16.96
N THR A 62 -14.24 1.36 16.27
CA THR A 62 -14.97 0.76 15.15
C THR A 62 -14.13 0.83 13.88
N THR A 63 -14.10 -0.26 13.12
CA THR A 63 -13.46 -0.30 11.81
C THR A 63 -14.49 -0.50 10.71
N PRO A 64 -14.35 0.19 9.56
CA PRO A 64 -15.16 -0.09 8.39
C PRO A 64 -14.93 -1.53 7.90
N SER A 65 -15.89 -2.04 7.13
CA SER A 65 -15.81 -3.34 6.45
C SER A 65 -14.73 -3.33 5.37
N ILE A 66 -14.00 -4.45 5.24
CA ILE A 66 -13.06 -4.67 4.14
C ILE A 66 -13.82 -5.34 3.00
N GLU A 67 -14.21 -4.55 2.00
CA GLU A 67 -15.11 -5.00 0.92
C GLU A 67 -14.38 -5.27 -0.39
N GLY A 68 -13.47 -4.38 -0.78
CA GLY A 68 -12.74 -4.43 -2.04
C GLY A 68 -11.77 -3.25 -2.19
N LEU A 69 -11.01 -3.25 -3.28
CA LEU A 69 -9.94 -2.27 -3.54
C LEU A 69 -10.39 -0.81 -3.44
N THR A 70 -11.63 -0.51 -3.88
CA THR A 70 -12.21 0.83 -3.80
C THR A 70 -12.32 1.32 -2.35
N ASN A 71 -12.98 0.54 -1.49
CA ASN A 71 -13.15 0.88 -0.08
C ASN A 71 -11.79 0.88 0.64
N ILE A 72 -10.93 -0.11 0.35
CA ILE A 72 -9.62 -0.20 0.99
C ILE A 72 -8.79 1.04 0.69
N SER A 73 -8.78 1.51 -0.57
CA SER A 73 -8.04 2.70 -0.97
C SER A 73 -8.56 3.97 -0.27
N ARG A 74 -9.88 4.13 -0.21
CA ARG A 74 -10.54 5.27 0.46
C ARG A 74 -10.21 5.29 1.95
N ASP A 75 -10.41 4.17 2.64
CA ASP A 75 -10.29 4.09 4.09
C ASP A 75 -8.82 4.27 4.52
N LEU A 76 -7.86 3.72 3.76
CA LEU A 76 -6.43 4.01 3.94
C LEU A 76 -6.09 5.50 3.72
N GLY A 77 -6.76 6.16 2.76
CA GLY A 77 -6.61 7.59 2.54
C GLY A 77 -7.06 8.43 3.74
N HIS A 78 -8.17 8.06 4.38
CA HIS A 78 -8.61 8.71 5.62
C HIS A 78 -7.62 8.48 6.76
N LEU A 79 -7.11 7.26 6.92
CA LEU A 79 -6.11 6.95 7.96
C LEU A 79 -4.80 7.71 7.74
N ASP A 80 -4.32 7.82 6.50
CA ASP A 80 -3.11 8.62 6.18
C ASP A 80 -3.31 10.09 6.56
N ASN A 81 -4.48 10.66 6.26
CA ASN A 81 -4.82 12.03 6.65
C ASN A 81 -4.92 12.21 8.17
N GLU A 82 -5.48 11.24 8.90
CA GLU A 82 -5.52 11.31 10.38
C GLU A 82 -4.11 11.24 11.00
N LEU A 83 -3.22 10.44 10.39
CA LEU A 83 -1.82 10.27 10.78
C LEU A 83 -0.96 11.50 10.49
N GLN A 84 -1.40 12.39 9.59
CA GLN A 84 -0.79 13.71 9.43
C GLN A 84 -1.02 14.51 10.70
N ASN A 85 -0.04 14.44 11.60
CA ASN A 85 0.00 15.20 12.83
C ASN A 85 1.19 16.17 12.76
N PRO A 86 0.96 17.49 12.65
CA PRO A 86 2.05 18.46 12.60
C PRO A 86 2.80 18.57 13.93
N PHE A 87 2.25 18.04 15.02
CA PHE A 87 2.78 18.22 16.37
C PHE A 87 3.76 17.12 16.80
N THR A 88 3.92 16.03 16.04
CA THR A 88 4.87 14.97 16.42
C THR A 88 5.38 14.12 15.25
N GLU A 89 6.71 13.97 15.17
CA GLU A 89 7.39 13.06 14.23
C GLU A 89 7.24 11.58 14.60
N LEU A 90 6.68 11.28 15.79
CA LEU A 90 6.58 9.92 16.32
C LEU A 90 5.78 8.98 15.40
N LEU A 91 4.84 9.54 14.64
CA LEU A 91 4.02 8.82 13.67
C LEU A 91 4.60 8.75 12.26
N SER A 92 5.69 9.47 11.97
CA SER A 92 6.21 9.65 10.61
C SER A 92 6.41 8.34 9.85
N GLN A 93 7.01 7.33 10.50
CA GLN A 93 7.23 6.02 9.88
C GLN A 93 5.90 5.31 9.56
N ILE A 94 4.94 5.33 10.50
CA ILE A 94 3.64 4.67 10.32
C ILE A 94 2.83 5.39 9.25
N GLN A 95 2.88 6.73 9.22
CA GLN A 95 2.29 7.55 8.18
C GLN A 95 2.89 7.21 6.80
N ALA A 96 4.22 7.15 6.68
CA ALA A 96 4.88 6.79 5.43
C ALA A 96 4.47 5.38 4.95
N ASP A 97 4.38 4.42 5.86
CA ASP A 97 3.94 3.07 5.53
C ASP A 97 2.47 3.07 5.04
N VAL A 98 1.56 3.75 5.75
CA VAL A 98 0.14 3.83 5.38
C VAL A 98 -0.06 4.59 4.06
N SER A 99 0.70 5.66 3.83
CA SER A 99 0.71 6.41 2.56
C SER A 99 1.18 5.54 1.39
N SER A 100 2.27 4.78 1.58
CA SER A 100 2.78 3.81 0.61
C SER A 100 1.75 2.70 0.32
N LEU A 101 1.10 2.19 1.38
CA LEU A 101 0.05 1.19 1.26
C LEU A 101 -1.16 1.73 0.47
N GLN A 102 -1.63 2.95 0.79
CA GLN A 102 -2.71 3.62 0.10
C GLN A 102 -2.41 3.80 -1.39
N GLY A 103 -1.23 4.32 -1.73
CA GLY A 103 -0.83 4.55 -3.11
C GLY A 103 -0.74 3.25 -3.92
N ARG A 104 -0.28 2.16 -3.31
CA ARG A 104 -0.21 0.85 -3.97
C ARG A 104 -1.58 0.23 -4.17
N VAL A 105 -2.45 0.28 -3.17
CA VAL A 105 -3.84 -0.20 -3.31
C VAL A 105 -4.57 0.63 -4.38
N HIS A 106 -4.40 1.95 -4.37
CA HIS A 106 -4.98 2.84 -5.38
C HIS A 106 -4.49 2.50 -6.79
N SER A 107 -3.18 2.31 -6.97
CA SER A 107 -2.60 1.91 -8.26
C SER A 107 -3.11 0.54 -8.73
N LEU A 108 -3.22 -0.43 -7.81
CA LEU A 108 -3.79 -1.74 -8.09
C LEU A 108 -5.27 -1.64 -8.50
N ALA A 109 -6.05 -0.84 -7.79
CA ALA A 109 -7.45 -0.57 -8.11
C ALA A 109 -7.62 -0.01 -9.53
N LEU A 110 -6.80 0.97 -9.91
CA LEU A 110 -6.77 1.51 -11.27
C LEU A 110 -6.38 0.45 -12.30
N THR A 111 -5.34 -0.35 -12.00
CA THR A 111 -4.88 -1.43 -12.88
C THR A 111 -5.97 -2.48 -13.11
N MET A 112 -6.80 -2.74 -12.10
CA MET A 112 -7.92 -3.69 -12.16
C MET A 112 -9.23 -3.07 -12.67
N GLY A 113 -9.26 -1.78 -13.02
CA GLY A 113 -10.45 -1.10 -13.52
C GLY A 113 -11.53 -0.83 -12.46
N CYS A 114 -11.16 -0.82 -11.18
CA CYS A 114 -12.10 -0.49 -10.10
C CYS A 114 -12.48 1.00 -10.11
N PRO A 115 -13.69 1.35 -9.64
CA PRO A 115 -14.06 2.74 -9.43
C PRO A 115 -13.25 3.30 -8.26
N VAL A 116 -12.33 4.23 -8.52
CA VAL A 116 -11.52 4.84 -7.46
C VAL A 116 -11.91 6.31 -7.30
N GLN A 117 -12.15 6.72 -6.06
CA GLN A 117 -12.40 8.12 -5.74
C GLN A 117 -11.09 8.88 -5.58
N ALA A 118 -11.11 10.18 -5.84
CA ALA A 118 -9.97 11.04 -5.53
C ALA A 118 -9.60 10.91 -4.03
N ARG A 119 -8.30 11.03 -3.75
CA ARG A 119 -7.79 10.95 -2.38
C ARG A 119 -8.55 11.94 -1.48
N PRO A 120 -9.03 11.51 -0.29
CA PRO A 120 -9.68 12.40 0.64
C PRO A 120 -8.78 13.58 0.99
N LYS A 121 -9.34 14.78 1.12
CA LYS A 121 -8.59 15.95 1.61
C LYS A 121 -8.27 15.76 3.09
N ALA A 122 -7.11 16.27 3.52
CA ALA A 122 -6.77 16.30 4.93
C ALA A 122 -7.69 17.30 5.64
N ASP A 123 -8.32 16.87 6.73
CA ASP A 123 -9.11 17.77 7.56
C ASP A 123 -8.16 18.62 8.42
N THR A 124 -8.20 19.94 8.22
CA THR A 124 -7.51 20.93 9.07
C THR A 124 -8.29 21.20 10.35
N SER A 125 -8.60 20.13 11.09
CA SER A 125 -9.20 20.24 12.42
C SER A 125 -8.10 20.61 13.42
N ASP A 126 -8.22 21.76 14.09
CA ASP A 126 -7.39 22.08 15.25
C ASP A 126 -7.62 21.05 16.37
N LYS A 127 -6.63 20.16 16.55
CA LYS A 127 -6.67 19.09 17.53
C LYS A 127 -6.35 19.67 18.92
N LEU A 128 -7.38 20.06 19.67
CA LEU A 128 -7.25 20.60 21.04
C LEU A 128 -6.53 19.64 22.02
N PHE A 129 -6.55 18.33 21.75
CA PHE A 129 -5.94 17.30 22.60
C PHE A 129 -5.09 16.32 21.76
N PRO A 130 -3.85 16.71 21.38
CA PRO A 130 -3.04 15.97 20.41
C PRO A 130 -2.62 14.57 20.89
N ASP A 131 -2.37 14.39 22.19
CA ASP A 131 -1.96 13.09 22.74
C ASP A 131 -3.10 12.07 22.71
N SER A 132 -4.32 12.47 23.08
CA SER A 132 -5.49 11.57 23.03
C SER A 132 -5.78 11.15 21.58
N GLN A 133 -5.63 12.09 20.65
CA GLN A 133 -5.79 11.81 19.22
C GLN A 133 -4.72 10.85 18.70
N LEU A 134 -3.47 10.99 19.14
CA LEU A 134 -2.36 10.11 18.77
C LEU A 134 -2.67 8.64 19.12
N TYR A 135 -3.10 8.36 20.36
CA TYR A 135 -3.46 7.00 20.77
C TYR A 135 -4.65 6.45 19.99
N LEU A 136 -5.67 7.27 19.77
CA LEU A 136 -6.86 6.89 19.00
C LEU A 136 -6.53 6.56 17.55
N THR A 137 -5.75 7.42 16.87
CA THR A 137 -5.34 7.21 15.48
C THR A 137 -4.48 5.95 15.34
N LEU A 138 -3.55 5.70 16.26
CA LEU A 138 -2.78 4.44 16.28
C LEU A 138 -3.68 3.20 16.46
N ALA A 139 -4.67 3.28 17.35
CA ALA A 139 -5.62 2.19 17.55
C ALA A 139 -6.47 1.92 16.31
N LYS A 140 -6.91 2.97 15.60
CA LYS A 140 -7.62 2.87 14.32
C LYS A 140 -6.78 2.16 13.26
N VAL A 141 -5.55 2.62 13.04
CA VAL A 141 -4.65 2.04 12.04
C VAL A 141 -4.38 0.57 12.35
N GLN A 142 -4.05 0.25 13.60
CA GLN A 142 -3.79 -1.14 14.00
C GLN A 142 -5.02 -2.02 13.73
N ARG A 143 -6.19 -1.63 14.22
CA ARG A 143 -7.40 -2.43 14.09
C ARG A 143 -7.81 -2.62 12.64
N TYR A 144 -7.65 -1.58 11.82
CA TYR A 144 -7.94 -1.64 10.40
C TYR A 144 -6.98 -2.60 9.68
N LEU A 145 -5.67 -2.51 9.94
CA LEU A 145 -4.68 -3.39 9.32
C LEU A 145 -4.82 -4.85 9.77
N ASP A 146 -5.14 -5.11 11.04
CA ASP A 146 -5.47 -6.46 11.52
C ASP A 146 -6.66 -7.04 10.74
N THR A 147 -7.73 -6.25 10.57
CA THR A 147 -8.93 -6.67 9.83
C THR A 147 -8.64 -6.85 8.34
N PHE A 148 -7.85 -5.95 7.75
CA PHE A 148 -7.40 -6.01 6.37
C PHE A 148 -6.62 -7.29 6.07
N LEU A 149 -5.68 -7.68 6.94
CA LEU A 149 -4.89 -8.89 6.76
C LEU A 149 -5.72 -10.18 6.83
N LEU A 150 -6.81 -10.18 7.62
CA LEU A 150 -7.78 -11.28 7.65
C LEU A 150 -8.61 -11.38 6.36
N ASN A 151 -8.77 -10.27 5.63
CA ASN A 151 -9.58 -10.15 4.41
C ASN A 151 -8.73 -9.83 3.18
N LYS A 152 -7.50 -10.36 3.11
CA LYS A 152 -6.54 -10.10 2.02
C LYS A 152 -7.03 -10.53 0.63
N ASP A 153 -7.99 -11.45 0.56
CA ASP A 153 -8.65 -11.86 -0.68
C ASP A 153 -9.40 -10.70 -1.34
N LYS A 154 -9.82 -9.69 -0.56
CA LYS A 154 -10.49 -8.48 -1.06
C LYS A 154 -9.61 -7.57 -1.90
N LEU A 155 -8.30 -7.82 -1.94
CA LEU A 155 -7.39 -7.17 -2.90
C LEU A 155 -7.59 -7.64 -4.35
N LYS A 156 -8.45 -8.63 -4.58
CA LYS A 156 -8.74 -9.19 -5.92
C LYS A 156 -10.09 -8.73 -6.49
N VAL A 157 -10.82 -7.90 -5.74
CA VAL A 157 -12.16 -7.42 -6.14
C VAL A 157 -12.24 -5.91 -5.96
N CYS A 158 -13.16 -5.31 -6.72
CA CYS A 158 -13.73 -4.03 -6.40
C CYS A 158 -14.93 -4.29 -5.46
#